data_AF-A0A1B6JFT1-F1
#
_entry.id   AF-A0A1B6JFT1-F1
#
_cell.length_a   1.000
_cell.length_b   1.000
_cell.length_c   1.000
_cell.angle_alpha   90.00
_cell.angle_beta   90.00
_cell.angle_gamma   90.00
#
_symmetry.space_group_name_H-M   'P 1'
#
loop_
_entity.id
_entity.type
_entity.pdbx_description
1 polymer ?
#
loop_
_entity_poly.entity_id
_entity_poly.type
_entity_poly.pdbx_seq_one_letter_code
_entity_poly.pdbx_strand_id
1 'polypeptide(L)'
;LQLWYWVRPQKPWSRYHSWRRAYDNRLPQGRNMLGGEVAMWGELVDDHNLDAKVWPRATAAAERLWSDPSTTNRLAEDRLVEQRDRLVKRGLQPEAIQPRWCAQNQGGCFGSANNS
;
A
#
# COMPACT_ATOMS: atom_id res chain seq x y z
N LEU A 1 -6.57 8.72 -18.97
CA LEU A 1 -6.17 7.29 -18.99
C LEU A 1 -4.65 7.23 -19.07
N GLN A 2 -3.99 7.32 -17.91
CA GLN A 2 -2.52 7.25 -17.84
C GLN A 2 -2.17 5.77 -17.70
N LEU A 3 -1.61 5.21 -18.77
CA LEU A 3 -1.27 3.79 -18.87
C LEU A 3 -0.12 3.45 -17.92
N TRP A 4 -0.46 2.65 -16.91
CA TRP A 4 0.26 1.51 -16.34
C TRP A 4 1.75 1.37 -16.65
N TYR A 5 2.57 1.39 -15.60
CA TYR A 5 3.84 0.69 -15.61
C TYR A 5 4.12 0.07 -14.25
N TRP A 6 3.76 -1.20 -14.13
CA TRP A 6 4.26 -2.08 -13.07
C TRP A 6 5.22 -3.08 -13.72
N VAL A 7 6.49 -2.64 -13.77
CA VAL A 7 7.73 -3.42 -13.90
C VAL A 7 7.86 -4.40 -15.09
N ARG A 8 8.61 -3.97 -16.12
CA ARG A 8 9.36 -4.88 -17.00
C ARG A 8 10.67 -5.33 -16.34
N PRO A 9 11.11 -6.60 -16.44
CA PRO A 9 12.26 -7.12 -15.69
C PRO A 9 13.67 -6.71 -16.18
N GLN A 10 13.82 -5.73 -17.08
CA GLN A 10 15.08 -5.54 -17.83
C GLN A 10 15.76 -4.15 -17.69
N LYS A 11 15.65 -3.47 -16.53
CA LYS A 11 16.44 -2.26 -16.24
C LYS A 11 16.91 -2.22 -14.77
N PRO A 12 18.16 -1.85 -14.48
CA PRO A 12 18.72 -1.79 -13.12
C PRO A 12 18.10 -0.72 -12.19
N TRP A 13 17.02 -0.06 -12.61
CA TRP A 13 16.38 1.05 -11.92
C TRP A 13 14.88 0.83 -11.65
N SER A 14 14.38 -0.42 -11.75
CA SER A 14 13.00 -0.76 -11.39
C SER A 14 12.80 -0.58 -9.89
N ARG A 15 12.47 0.65 -9.48
CA ARG A 15 12.25 1.00 -8.08
C ARG A 15 10.96 0.33 -7.61
N TYR A 16 11.10 -0.66 -6.73
CA TYR A 16 9.96 -1.20 -6.00
C TYR A 16 9.25 -0.06 -5.26
N HIS A 17 7.97 0.14 -5.53
CA HIS A 17 7.16 1.16 -4.88
C HIS A 17 6.47 0.57 -3.66
N SER A 18 6.74 1.16 -2.49
CA SER A 18 6.09 0.81 -1.23
C SER A 18 4.64 1.28 -1.19
N TRP A 19 3.85 0.71 -0.27
CA TRP A 19 2.47 1.11 -0.03
C TRP A 19 2.34 2.62 0.27
N ARG A 20 3.33 3.23 0.94
CA ARG A 20 3.32 4.67 1.24
C ARG A 20 3.23 5.50 -0.03
N ARG A 21 4.03 5.16 -1.04
CA ARG A 21 4.01 5.86 -2.33
C ARG A 21 2.70 5.62 -3.10
N ALA A 22 2.13 4.42 -2.99
CA ALA A 22 0.81 4.15 -3.56
C ALA A 22 -0.28 4.97 -2.86
N TYR A 23 -0.20 5.10 -1.54
CA TYR A 23 -1.13 5.87 -0.72
C TYR A 23 -0.97 7.38 -0.92
N ASP A 24 0.22 7.89 -1.22
CA ASP A 24 0.42 9.33 -1.42
C ASP A 24 -0.12 9.83 -2.78
N ASN A 25 -0.45 8.92 -3.70
CA ASN A 25 -1.09 9.26 -4.97
C ASN A 25 -2.57 9.61 -4.73
N ARG A 26 -2.86 10.91 -4.62
CA ARG A 26 -4.22 11.42 -4.54
C ARG A 26 -4.99 11.22 -5.84
N LEU A 27 -6.30 11.05 -5.72
CA LEU A 27 -7.16 10.94 -6.88
C LEU A 27 -7.27 12.29 -7.57
N PRO A 28 -7.11 12.34 -8.90
CA PRO A 28 -7.33 13.58 -9.62
C PRO A 28 -8.82 13.93 -9.59
N GLN A 29 -9.11 15.21 -9.36
CA GLN A 29 -10.48 15.70 -9.25
C GLN A 29 -11.02 16.00 -10.66
N GLY A 30 -11.88 15.15 -11.20
CA GLY A 30 -12.47 15.36 -12.53
C GLY A 30 -13.78 14.58 -12.73
N ARG A 31 -14.77 15.21 -13.38
CA ARG A 31 -16.11 14.62 -13.62
C ARG A 31 -16.11 13.33 -14.44
N ASN A 32 -15.03 13.04 -15.17
CA ASN A 32 -14.91 11.84 -16.02
C ASN A 32 -14.13 10.70 -15.36
N MET A 33 -13.86 10.79 -14.05
CA MET A 33 -13.13 9.75 -13.32
C MET A 33 -14.12 8.86 -12.58
N LEU A 34 -14.16 7.58 -12.98
CA LEU A 34 -15.01 6.57 -12.34
C LEU A 34 -14.34 5.96 -11.10
N GLY A 35 -13.01 6.02 -11.02
CA GLY A 35 -12.22 5.42 -9.95
C GLY A 35 -10.82 5.06 -10.42
N GLY A 36 -10.28 4.00 -9.84
CA GLY A 36 -8.96 3.47 -10.16
C GLY A 36 -8.89 1.97 -9.94
N GLU A 37 -7.82 1.37 -10.43
CA GLU A 37 -7.58 -0.06 -10.37
C GLU A 37 -6.14 -0.31 -9.91
N VAL A 38 -5.91 -1.44 -9.26
CA VAL A 38 -4.58 -1.96 -8.97
C VAL A 38 -4.37 -3.22 -9.80
N ALA A 39 -3.56 -3.12 -10.86
CA ALA A 39 -3.20 -4.25 -11.69
C ALA A 39 -1.92 -4.91 -11.17
N MET A 40 -1.98 -6.23 -10.99
CA MET A 40 -0.84 -7.09 -10.73
C MET A 40 -0.52 -7.86 -12.01
N TRP A 41 0.61 -7.55 -12.65
CA TRP A 41 1.04 -8.25 -13.84
C TRP A 41 1.78 -9.54 -13.47
N GLY A 42 1.50 -10.62 -14.20
CA GLY A 42 1.88 -11.99 -13.85
C GLY A 42 3.28 -12.43 -14.28
N GLU A 43 4.10 -11.58 -14.90
CA GLU A 43 5.37 -12.02 -15.50
C GLU A 43 6.39 -12.55 -14.48
N LEU A 44 6.30 -12.10 -13.23
CA LEU A 44 7.16 -12.50 -12.12
C LEU A 44 6.34 -12.90 -10.88
N VAL A 45 5.14 -13.44 -11.11
CA VAL A 45 4.17 -13.75 -10.05
C VAL A 45 3.82 -15.22 -10.10
N ASP A 46 3.85 -15.84 -8.94
CA ASP A 46 3.43 -17.21 -8.72
C ASP A 46 2.53 -17.28 -7.47
N ASP A 47 2.00 -18.47 -7.21
CA ASP A 47 1.10 -18.71 -6.06
C ASP A 47 1.78 -18.42 -4.71
N HIS A 48 3.11 -18.44 -4.65
CA HIS A 48 3.86 -18.22 -3.42
C HIS A 48 4.08 -16.75 -3.11
N ASN A 49 4.12 -15.89 -4.13
CA ASN A 49 4.43 -14.48 -3.97
C ASN A 49 3.24 -13.55 -4.24
N LEU A 50 2.15 -14.05 -4.82
CA LEU A 50 0.96 -13.26 -5.16
C LEU A 50 0.46 -12.43 -3.97
N ASP A 51 0.22 -13.09 -2.83
CA ASP A 51 -0.32 -12.45 -1.63
C ASP A 51 0.56 -11.32 -1.11
N ALA A 52 1.87 -11.59 -1.02
CA ALA A 52 2.84 -10.60 -0.56
C ALA A 52 2.99 -9.45 -1.55
N LYS A 53 2.77 -9.68 -2.85
CA LYS A 53 2.81 -8.61 -3.84
C LYS A 53 1.55 -7.75 -3.79
N VAL A 54 0.38 -8.36 -3.70
CA VAL A 54 -0.90 -7.63 -3.74
C VAL A 54 -1.15 -6.90 -2.41
N TRP A 55 -0.95 -7.57 -1.28
CA TRP A 55 -1.25 -7.06 0.04
C TRP A 55 0.03 -6.62 0.75
N PRO A 56 0.09 -5.42 1.35
CA PRO A 56 -1.00 -4.50 1.73
C PRO A 56 -1.23 -3.34 0.74
N ARG A 57 -0.57 -3.34 -0.43
CA ARG A 57 -0.63 -2.22 -1.38
C ARG A 57 -2.02 -2.02 -1.95
N ALA A 58 -2.70 -3.10 -2.29
CA ALA A 58 -4.09 -3.06 -2.73
C ALA A 58 -5.02 -2.49 -1.65
N THR A 59 -4.76 -2.77 -0.37
CA THR A 59 -5.50 -2.18 0.76
C THR A 59 -5.32 -0.66 0.82
N ALA A 60 -4.08 -0.18 0.65
CA ALA A 60 -3.79 1.25 0.64
C ALA A 60 -4.50 1.97 -0.51
N ALA A 61 -4.52 1.37 -1.70
CA ALA A 61 -5.27 1.90 -2.85
C ALA A 61 -6.78 1.85 -2.63
N ALA A 62 -7.30 0.78 -2.01
CA ALA A 62 -8.72 0.65 -1.71
C ALA A 62 -9.20 1.74 -0.75
N GLU A 63 -8.44 2.07 0.30
CA GLU A 63 -8.77 3.18 1.21
C GLU A 63 -8.81 4.51 0.47
N ARG A 64 -7.86 4.75 -0.45
CA ARG A 64 -7.87 5.96 -1.28
C ARG A 64 -9.07 6.05 -2.19
N LEU A 65 -9.43 4.97 -2.86
CA LEU A 65 -10.58 4.92 -3.76
C LEU A 65 -11.92 5.02 -3.03
N TRP A 66 -11.97 4.58 -1.77
CA TRP A 66 -13.20 4.56 -1.00
C TRP A 66 -13.51 5.89 -0.31
N SER A 67 -12.54 6.48 0.39
CA SER A 67 -12.77 7.67 1.24
C SER A 67 -11.95 8.90 0.86
N ASP A 68 -10.97 8.77 -0.05
CA ASP A 68 -10.01 9.80 -0.45
C ASP A 68 -9.62 10.81 0.65
N PRO A 69 -9.06 10.33 1.78
CA PRO A 69 -8.81 11.20 2.93
C PRO A 69 -7.70 12.21 2.61
N SER A 70 -7.82 13.46 3.03
CA SER A 70 -6.74 14.45 2.83
C SER A 70 -5.44 14.14 3.59
N THR A 71 -5.50 13.16 4.51
CA THR A 71 -4.42 12.76 5.42
C THR A 71 -3.24 12.08 4.73
N THR A 72 -2.07 12.20 5.36
CA THR A 72 -0.81 11.61 4.91
C THR A 72 -0.72 10.14 5.30
N ASN A 73 0.15 9.38 4.61
CA ASN A 73 0.46 7.98 4.88
C ASN A 73 0.73 7.64 6.36
N ARG A 74 1.37 8.53 7.14
CA ARG A 74 1.67 8.33 8.57
C ARG A 74 0.42 8.06 9.40
N LEU A 75 -0.64 8.83 9.19
CA LEU A 75 -1.90 8.66 9.92
C LEU A 75 -2.70 7.44 9.46
N ALA A 76 -2.35 6.87 8.29
CA ALA A 76 -2.97 5.66 7.78
C ALA A 76 -2.21 4.39 8.18
N GLU A 77 -0.98 4.53 8.68
CA GLU A 77 -0.10 3.39 8.99
C GLU A 77 -0.71 2.45 10.03
N ASP A 78 -1.24 2.98 11.13
CA ASP A 78 -1.85 2.17 12.18
C ASP A 78 -3.07 1.37 11.68
N ARG A 79 -3.92 2.01 10.87
CA ARG A 79 -5.09 1.35 10.26
C ARG A 79 -4.67 0.26 9.27
N LEU A 80 -3.65 0.54 8.46
CA LEU A 80 -3.16 -0.41 7.46
C LEU A 80 -2.51 -1.63 8.13
N VAL A 81 -1.85 -1.43 9.27
CA VAL A 81 -1.26 -2.50 10.08
C VAL A 81 -2.33 -3.37 10.70
N GLU A 82 -3.38 -2.78 11.28
CA GLU A 82 -4.52 -3.55 11.78
C GLU A 82 -5.20 -4.35 10.66
N GLN A 83 -5.40 -3.72 9.50
CA GLN A 83 -6.00 -4.37 8.35
C GLN A 83 -5.13 -5.51 7.81
N ARG A 84 -3.81 -5.34 7.81
CA ARG A 84 -2.85 -6.41 7.48
C ARG A 84 -2.99 -7.58 8.44
N ASP A 85 -3.10 -7.34 9.75
CA ASP A 85 -3.29 -8.42 10.72
C ASP A 85 -4.64 -9.14 10.55
N ARG A 86 -5.69 -8.43 10.10
CA ARG A 86 -6.95 -9.07 9.71
C ARG A 86 -6.80 -9.96 8.48
N LEU A 87 -5.99 -9.57 7.50
CA LEU A 87 -5.70 -10.40 6.32
C LEU A 87 -4.91 -11.67 6.71
N VAL A 88 -3.93 -11.55 7.61
CA VAL A 88 -3.21 -12.71 8.16
C VAL A 88 -4.15 -13.68 8.87
N LYS A 89 -5.09 -13.16 9.69
CA LYS A 89 -6.11 -13.99 10.35
C LYS A 89 -7.04 -14.71 9.37
N ARG A 90 -7.16 -14.23 8.13
CA ARG A 90 -7.94 -14.86 7.06
C ARG A 90 -7.13 -15.87 6.24
N GLY A 91 -5.86 -16.13 6.61
CA GLY A 91 -4.99 -17.09 5.94
C GLY A 91 -4.19 -16.53 4.77
N LEU A 92 -4.26 -15.22 4.51
CA LEU A 92 -3.44 -14.58 3.48
C LEU A 92 -2.04 -14.29 4.01
N GLN A 93 -1.07 -14.17 3.09
CA GLN A 93 0.32 -13.88 3.42
C GLN A 93 0.75 -12.47 2.95
N PRO A 94 0.22 -11.38 3.55
CA PRO A 94 0.58 -10.02 3.17
C PRO A 94 2.01 -9.66 3.54
N GLU A 95 2.63 -8.80 2.73
CA GLU A 95 3.94 -8.22 2.98
C GLU A 95 4.00 -7.52 4.35
N ALA A 96 5.17 -7.57 4.99
CA ALA A 96 5.41 -6.89 6.25
C ALA A 96 5.52 -5.37 6.04
N ILE A 97 4.71 -4.60 6.78
CA ILE A 97 4.73 -3.13 6.74
C ILE A 97 5.81 -2.57 7.67
N GLN A 98 5.82 -3.06 8.91
CA GLN A 98 6.68 -2.62 9.99
C GLN A 98 6.98 -3.80 10.92
N PRO A 99 8.07 -3.73 11.73
CA PRO A 99 8.29 -4.68 12.80
C PRO A 99 7.08 -4.81 13.72
N ARG A 100 6.81 -6.03 14.21
CA ARG A 100 5.68 -6.28 15.12
C ARG A 100 5.73 -5.41 16.38
N TRP A 101 6.93 -5.11 16.87
CA TRP A 101 7.12 -4.23 18.04
C TRP A 101 6.52 -2.84 17.80
N CYS A 102 6.59 -2.32 16.57
CA CYS A 102 6.00 -1.02 16.19
C CYS A 102 4.47 -1.01 16.30
N ALA A 103 3.84 -2.10 15.90
CA ALA A 103 2.39 -2.26 16.01
C ALA A 103 1.91 -2.31 17.48
N GLN A 104 2.79 -2.75 18.39
CA GLN A 104 2.50 -2.86 19.82
C GLN A 104 2.83 -1.59 20.61
N ASN A 105 3.76 -0.75 20.11
CA ASN A 105 4.25 0.45 20.76
C ASN A 105 3.98 1.66 19.86
N GLN A 106 2.78 2.23 19.98
CA GLN A 106 2.37 3.41 19.20
C GLN A 106 3.37 4.56 19.39
N GLY A 107 3.86 5.13 18.29
CA GLY A 107 4.87 6.21 18.29
C GLY A 107 6.33 5.74 18.50
N GLY A 108 6.58 4.44 18.68
CA GLY A 108 7.92 3.91 18.93
C GLY A 108 8.80 3.76 17.68
N CYS A 109 8.22 3.66 16.48
CA CYS A 109 8.97 3.31 15.26
C CYS A 109 9.31 4.49 14.34
N PHE A 110 8.59 5.58 14.50
CA PHE A 110 9.01 6.88 13.99
C PHE A 110 9.02 7.74 15.24
N GLY A 111 10.21 7.95 15.83
CA GLY A 111 10.34 8.74 17.04
C GLY A 111 9.46 9.96 16.94
N SER A 112 8.62 10.18 17.96
CA SER A 112 7.56 11.19 18.01
C SER A 112 7.90 12.37 17.13
N ALA A 113 7.22 12.46 15.97
CA ALA A 113 7.21 13.69 15.21
C ALA A 113 6.56 14.71 16.13
N ASN A 114 7.40 15.47 16.84
CA ASN A 114 6.97 16.61 17.63
C ASN A 114 6.04 17.42 16.74
N ASN A 115 4.83 17.65 17.23
CA ASN A 115 3.90 18.60 16.66
C ASN A 115 4.63 19.94 16.43
N SER A 116 4.84 20.32 15.18
CA SER A 116 5.12 21.67 14.70
C SER A 116 4.80 21.73 13.21
#